data_AF-A0A9E3LH65-F1
#
_entry.id   AF-A0A9E3LH65-F1
#
_cell.length_a   1.000
_cell.length_b   1.000
_cell.length_c   1.000
_cell.angle_alpha   90.00
_cell.angle_beta   90.00
_cell.angle_gamma   90.00
#
_symmetry.space_group_name_H-M   'P 1'
#
loop_
_entity.id
_entity.type
_entity.pdbx_description
1 polymer ?
#
loop_
_entity_poly.entity_id
_entity_poly.type
_entity_poly.pdbx_seq_one_letter_code
_entity_poly.pdbx_strand_id
1 'polypeptide(L)'
;MRATPHRLWGLALAAALVVSGCSSVSDTRAASVNGATISAEALHSELMTIRANQPYREILEEGLARQGLDMTVSGEGKGSFDTTFAARLLSLSVYFELLEQETLSRGVPVTDADLEQNRPQAVASVGGDQIFEAFPVTYQDELVRRQTLAAQIQELVAPPPSPEELRAVYEANPDDFTGVCVSHIFANAPERGEEGARARIEDLARQLDEGADFRVLAREQSDDPVAAPQAGSLGCGAPGRFIPDFERAVEALPVGQVSEPVQSSIGFHLILVESRAPLPFEEVQSQVAETLEQQRADDFGAFVDELTCEADVDVNPRYGSWTAACDDPQVAGAIVPPDGPVTPLPPTGDPDRPADPSLGR
;
A
#
# COMPACT_ATOMS: atom_id res chain seq x y z
N MET A 1 97.84 -38.22 20.86
CA MET A 1 96.96 -39.42 20.96
C MET A 1 95.75 -38.98 21.75
N ARG A 2 94.49 -38.89 21.27
CA ARG A 2 93.69 -39.54 20.22
C ARG A 2 92.89 -38.44 19.49
N ALA A 3 92.97 -38.31 18.17
CA ALA A 3 92.14 -38.94 17.14
C ALA A 3 90.66 -38.49 17.11
N THR A 4 90.31 -37.83 15.99
CA THR A 4 89.01 -37.30 15.49
C THR A 4 87.94 -38.38 15.26
N PRO A 5 86.65 -38.03 14.99
CA PRO A 5 86.26 -37.78 13.58
C PRO A 5 85.25 -36.64 13.35
N HIS A 6 85.37 -36.04 12.18
CA HIS A 6 84.39 -35.18 11.51
C HIS A 6 83.08 -35.91 11.22
N ARG A 7 81.94 -35.21 11.35
CA ARG A 7 80.73 -35.47 10.55
C ARG A 7 80.02 -34.15 10.20
N LEU A 8 80.15 -33.78 8.93
CA LEU A 8 79.26 -32.90 8.15
C LEU A 8 77.88 -33.53 8.04
N TRP A 9 76.80 -32.89 8.51
CA TRP A 9 75.44 -33.17 8.04
C TRP A 9 74.56 -31.90 8.14
N GLY A 10 74.15 -31.39 6.97
CA GLY A 10 72.79 -30.91 6.71
C GLY A 10 72.37 -29.55 7.27
N LEU A 11 72.44 -28.52 6.43
CA LEU A 11 71.46 -27.44 6.40
C LEU A 11 70.05 -28.05 6.27
N ALA A 12 69.27 -28.05 7.35
CA ALA A 12 67.82 -28.19 7.28
C ALA A 12 67.22 -26.79 7.36
N LEU A 13 67.01 -26.19 6.19
CA LEU A 13 66.17 -25.01 6.03
C LEU A 13 64.75 -25.45 6.39
N ALA A 14 64.33 -25.22 7.64
CA ALA A 14 62.94 -25.35 8.01
C ALA A 14 62.19 -24.20 7.34
N ALA A 15 61.66 -24.46 6.14
CA ALA A 15 60.65 -23.63 5.53
C ALA A 15 59.43 -23.67 6.46
N ALA A 16 59.29 -22.65 7.31
CA ALA A 16 58.04 -22.33 7.96
C ALA A 16 57.07 -21.89 6.86
N LEU A 17 56.39 -22.85 6.26
CA LEU A 17 55.13 -22.63 5.59
C LEU A 17 54.15 -22.18 6.67
N VAL A 18 54.13 -20.87 6.94
CA VAL A 18 52.93 -20.22 7.48
C VAL A 18 51.93 -20.33 6.34
N VAL A 19 51.19 -21.43 6.34
CA VAL A 19 49.90 -21.47 5.66
C VAL A 19 49.06 -20.47 6.44
N SER A 20 49.09 -19.21 6.02
CA SER A 20 48.00 -18.27 6.27
C SER A 20 46.78 -18.83 5.56
N GLY A 21 46.19 -19.85 6.18
CA GLY A 21 44.82 -20.21 5.92
C GLY A 21 44.00 -19.02 6.39
N CYS A 22 43.68 -18.13 5.46
CA CYS A 22 42.46 -17.36 5.59
C CYS A 22 41.34 -18.40 5.53
N SER A 23 41.02 -19.02 6.67
CA SER A 23 39.68 -19.48 6.92
C SER A 23 38.84 -18.22 6.89
N SER A 24 38.33 -17.86 5.71
CA SER A 24 37.24 -16.91 5.59
C SER A 24 36.15 -17.48 6.49
N VAL A 25 35.98 -16.91 7.69
CA VAL A 25 34.77 -17.13 8.47
C VAL A 25 33.67 -16.70 7.51
N SER A 26 32.90 -17.66 7.01
CA SER A 26 31.78 -17.36 6.13
C SER A 26 30.89 -16.42 6.93
N ASP A 27 30.76 -15.17 6.50
CA ASP A 27 29.89 -14.20 7.17
C ASP A 27 28.49 -14.81 7.21
N THR A 28 28.03 -15.15 8.42
CA THR A 28 26.73 -15.80 8.65
C THR A 28 25.59 -14.79 8.68
N ARG A 29 25.89 -13.50 8.50
CA ARG A 29 24.89 -12.43 8.44
C ARG A 29 24.38 -12.25 7.02
N ALA A 30 23.09 -11.94 6.92
CA ALA A 30 22.50 -11.34 5.73
C ALA A 30 22.66 -9.81 5.76
N ALA A 31 22.42 -9.20 6.91
CA ALA A 31 22.64 -7.78 7.16
C ALA A 31 22.89 -7.51 8.65
N SER A 32 23.29 -6.30 8.99
CA SER A 32 23.15 -5.73 10.32
C SER A 32 22.50 -4.36 10.27
N VAL A 33 21.77 -4.01 11.33
CA VAL A 33 21.02 -2.77 11.49
C VAL A 33 21.31 -2.20 12.87
N ASN A 34 22.02 -1.07 12.94
CA ASN A 34 22.44 -0.45 14.20
C ASN A 34 23.16 -1.42 15.16
N GLY A 35 23.91 -2.38 14.60
CA GLY A 35 24.60 -3.44 15.34
C GLY A 35 23.78 -4.69 15.64
N ALA A 36 22.46 -4.68 15.44
CA ALA A 36 21.63 -5.89 15.46
C ALA A 36 21.90 -6.74 14.22
N THR A 37 21.84 -8.07 14.34
CA THR A 37 22.21 -8.99 13.25
C THR A 37 20.98 -9.67 12.65
N ILE A 38 20.82 -9.57 11.34
CA ILE A 38 19.88 -10.38 10.58
C ILE A 38 20.67 -11.55 9.98
N SER A 39 20.36 -12.79 10.38
CA SER A 39 21.14 -13.95 9.95
C SER A 39 20.77 -14.43 8.54
N ALA A 40 21.76 -14.95 7.81
CA ALA A 40 21.56 -15.59 6.52
C ALA A 40 20.64 -16.83 6.60
N GLU A 41 20.64 -17.49 7.75
CA GLU A 41 19.77 -18.64 8.04
C GLU A 41 18.30 -18.22 8.17
N ALA A 42 18.02 -17.13 8.89
CA ALA A 42 16.67 -16.61 9.04
C ALA A 42 16.07 -16.21 7.68
N LEU A 43 16.83 -15.45 6.88
CA LEU A 43 16.41 -15.09 5.52
C LEU A 43 16.14 -16.33 4.65
N HIS A 44 17.02 -17.33 4.71
CA HIS A 44 16.83 -18.57 3.96
C HIS A 44 15.58 -19.34 4.41
N SER A 45 15.38 -19.47 5.72
CA SER A 45 14.21 -20.13 6.31
C SER A 45 12.91 -19.45 5.90
N GLU A 46 12.90 -18.11 5.87
CA GLU A 46 11.75 -17.33 5.43
C GLU A 46 11.44 -17.54 3.94
N LEU A 47 12.45 -17.46 3.07
CA LEU A 47 12.32 -17.76 1.65
C LEU A 47 11.74 -19.16 1.39
N MET A 48 12.20 -20.16 2.15
CA MET A 48 11.69 -21.53 2.07
C MET A 48 10.22 -21.62 2.51
N THR A 49 9.87 -20.95 3.61
CA THR A 49 8.51 -20.90 4.18
C THR A 49 7.53 -20.29 3.18
N ILE A 50 7.88 -19.14 2.60
CA ILE A 50 7.06 -18.48 1.57
C ILE A 50 6.88 -19.38 0.35
N ARG A 51 7.96 -19.99 -0.15
CA ARG A 51 7.91 -20.89 -1.31
C ARG A 51 7.03 -22.12 -1.09
N ALA A 52 7.00 -22.64 0.14
CA ALA A 52 6.22 -23.82 0.51
C ALA A 52 4.71 -23.56 0.59
N ASN A 53 4.29 -22.32 0.89
CA ASN A 53 2.88 -21.93 0.94
C ASN A 53 2.39 -21.51 -0.46
N GLN A 54 1.98 -22.48 -1.28
CA GLN A 54 1.58 -22.23 -2.67
C GLN A 54 0.46 -21.18 -2.81
N PRO A 55 -0.67 -21.25 -2.05
CA PRO A 55 -1.72 -20.23 -2.15
C PRO A 55 -1.22 -18.81 -1.86
N TYR A 56 -0.38 -18.65 -0.82
CA TYR A 56 0.23 -17.36 -0.51
C TYR A 56 1.15 -16.87 -1.63
N ARG A 57 2.00 -17.75 -2.15
CA ARG A 57 2.93 -17.43 -3.23
C ARG A 57 2.21 -16.95 -4.49
N GLU A 58 1.10 -17.60 -4.87
CA GLU A 58 0.30 -17.20 -6.03
C GLU A 58 -0.29 -15.79 -5.85
N ILE A 59 -0.89 -15.50 -4.69
CA ILE A 59 -1.41 -14.15 -4.36
C ILE A 59 -0.30 -13.10 -4.40
N LEU A 60 0.86 -13.43 -3.83
CA LEU A 60 2.02 -12.54 -3.77
C LEU A 60 2.56 -12.23 -5.18
N GLU A 61 2.81 -13.25 -6.00
CA GLU A 61 3.34 -13.11 -7.36
C GLU A 61 2.34 -12.39 -8.28
N GLU A 62 1.03 -12.69 -8.17
CA GLU A 62 -0.02 -11.95 -8.88
C GLU A 62 -0.10 -10.47 -8.44
N GLY A 63 0.10 -10.19 -7.15
CA GLY A 63 0.19 -8.84 -6.62
C GLY A 63 1.35 -8.05 -7.20
N LEU A 64 2.55 -8.66 -7.23
CA LEU A 64 3.75 -8.07 -7.82
C LEU A 64 3.57 -7.82 -9.33
N ALA A 65 3.01 -8.78 -10.07
CA ALA A 65 2.75 -8.65 -11.49
C ALA A 65 1.77 -7.50 -11.82
N ARG A 66 0.73 -7.30 -10.99
CA ARG A 66 -0.19 -6.15 -11.12
C ARG A 66 0.48 -4.79 -10.92
N GLN A 67 1.58 -4.75 -10.17
CA GLN A 67 2.42 -3.57 -9.99
C GLN A 67 3.48 -3.42 -11.11
N GLY A 68 3.47 -4.30 -12.13
CA GLY A 68 4.43 -4.30 -13.22
C GLY A 68 5.80 -4.87 -12.85
N LEU A 69 5.90 -5.59 -11.72
CA LEU A 69 7.13 -6.22 -11.26
C LEU A 69 7.15 -7.69 -11.70
N ASP A 70 7.94 -8.01 -12.73
CA ASP A 70 8.17 -9.38 -13.19
C ASP A 70 9.15 -10.10 -12.26
N MET A 71 8.63 -10.53 -11.10
CA MET A 71 9.39 -11.13 -10.02
C MET A 71 8.64 -12.34 -9.48
N THR A 72 9.35 -13.44 -9.23
CA THR A 72 8.79 -14.64 -8.60
C THR A 72 9.58 -14.99 -7.35
N VAL A 73 9.07 -15.89 -6.52
CA VAL A 73 9.82 -16.35 -5.34
C VAL A 73 11.00 -17.25 -5.78
N SER A 74 10.82 -18.03 -6.84
CA SER A 74 11.81 -19.02 -7.29
C SER A 74 12.74 -18.46 -8.36
N GLY A 75 14.03 -18.80 -8.31
CA GLY A 75 14.99 -18.40 -9.34
C GLY A 75 15.05 -19.35 -10.53
N GLU A 76 15.84 -19.00 -11.56
CA GLU A 76 16.02 -19.79 -12.78
C GLU A 76 16.72 -21.16 -12.56
N GLY A 77 17.36 -21.35 -11.42
CA GLY A 77 18.05 -22.60 -11.04
C GLY A 77 17.25 -23.51 -10.10
N LYS A 78 17.45 -24.82 -10.18
CA LYS A 78 16.78 -25.79 -9.31
C LYS A 78 17.06 -25.50 -7.83
N GLY A 79 15.99 -25.15 -7.10
CA GLY A 79 16.06 -24.83 -5.66
C GLY A 79 16.58 -23.43 -5.34
N SER A 80 16.91 -22.62 -6.35
CA SER A 80 17.32 -21.22 -6.19
C SER A 80 16.12 -20.29 -5.92
N PHE A 81 16.42 -19.09 -5.45
CA PHE A 81 15.45 -18.01 -5.23
C PHE A 81 15.78 -16.87 -6.19
N ASP A 82 14.74 -16.10 -6.56
CA ASP A 82 14.95 -14.86 -7.29
C ASP A 82 15.72 -13.87 -6.42
N THR A 83 16.71 -13.23 -7.02
CA THR A 83 17.67 -12.38 -6.30
C THR A 83 17.03 -11.06 -5.86
N THR A 84 16.13 -10.53 -6.70
CA THR A 84 15.38 -9.31 -6.44
C THR A 84 14.35 -9.57 -5.34
N PHE A 85 13.70 -10.74 -5.37
CA PHE A 85 12.79 -11.17 -4.31
C PHE A 85 13.52 -11.31 -2.97
N ALA A 86 14.69 -11.97 -2.96
CA ALA A 86 15.50 -12.13 -1.76
C ALA A 86 15.99 -10.79 -1.19
N ALA A 87 16.44 -9.86 -2.03
CA ALA A 87 16.84 -8.52 -1.63
C ALA A 87 15.65 -7.72 -1.05
N ARG A 88 14.47 -7.82 -1.66
CA ARG A 88 13.24 -7.18 -1.15
C ARG A 88 12.82 -7.75 0.19
N LEU A 89 12.87 -9.08 0.36
CA LEU A 89 12.55 -9.72 1.63
C LEU A 89 13.53 -9.31 2.73
N LEU A 90 14.82 -9.27 2.43
CA LEU A 90 15.82 -8.80 3.38
C LEU A 90 15.65 -7.30 3.71
N SER A 91 15.21 -6.49 2.75
CA SER A 91 14.85 -5.07 3.00
C SER A 91 13.69 -4.97 3.99
N LEU A 92 12.68 -5.85 3.87
CA LEU A 92 11.60 -5.93 4.86
C LEU A 92 12.12 -6.35 6.24
N SER A 93 13.05 -7.29 6.32
CA SER A 93 13.67 -7.66 7.60
C SER A 93 14.41 -6.48 8.23
N VAL A 94 15.14 -5.68 7.45
CA VAL A 94 15.78 -4.44 7.92
C VAL A 94 14.75 -3.45 8.43
N TYR A 95 13.67 -3.24 7.68
CA TYR A 95 12.58 -2.36 8.06
C TYR A 95 11.95 -2.75 9.41
N PHE A 96 11.60 -4.02 9.60
CA PHE A 96 10.98 -4.46 10.86
C PHE A 96 11.93 -4.47 12.05
N GLU A 97 13.22 -4.70 11.82
CA GLU A 97 14.27 -4.51 12.84
C GLU A 97 14.32 -3.03 13.29
N LEU A 98 14.27 -2.08 12.35
CA LEU A 98 14.21 -0.65 12.68
C LEU A 98 12.96 -0.27 13.47
N LEU A 99 11.79 -0.78 13.07
CA LEU A 99 10.55 -0.54 13.82
C LEU A 99 10.62 -1.12 15.23
N GLU A 100 11.20 -2.32 15.42
CA GLU A 100 11.41 -2.89 16.74
C GLU A 100 12.30 -2.00 17.61
N GLN A 101 13.44 -1.57 17.08
CA GLN A 101 14.34 -0.65 17.77
C GLN A 101 13.63 0.64 18.15
N GLU A 102 12.76 1.15 17.28
CA GLU A 102 11.96 2.34 17.55
C GLU A 102 10.91 2.13 18.65
N THR A 103 10.21 0.98 18.67
CA THR A 103 9.29 0.68 19.77
C THR A 103 10.02 0.62 21.12
N LEU A 104 11.24 0.06 21.13
CA LEU A 104 12.09 0.02 22.31
C LEU A 104 12.60 1.40 22.72
N SER A 105 13.03 2.23 21.75
CA SER A 105 13.53 3.58 21.99
C SER A 105 12.47 4.47 22.64
N ARG A 106 11.20 4.30 22.22
CA ARG A 106 10.03 5.00 22.75
C ARG A 106 9.47 4.41 24.05
N GLY A 107 10.03 3.30 24.53
CA GLY A 107 9.60 2.65 25.77
C GLY A 107 8.25 1.94 25.67
N VAL A 108 7.88 1.48 24.47
CA VAL A 108 6.62 0.81 24.14
C VAL A 108 6.87 -0.55 23.48
N PRO A 109 7.57 -1.48 24.17
CA PRO A 109 7.84 -2.81 23.59
C PRO A 109 6.54 -3.56 23.29
N VAL A 110 6.57 -4.38 22.23
CA VAL A 110 5.47 -5.29 21.86
C VAL A 110 5.16 -6.25 23.02
N THR A 111 3.89 -6.32 23.41
CA THR A 111 3.39 -7.25 24.44
C THR A 111 2.53 -8.36 23.83
N ASP A 112 2.30 -9.43 24.60
CA ASP A 112 1.41 -10.53 24.19
C ASP A 112 -0.02 -10.03 23.87
N ALA A 113 -0.49 -9.01 24.58
CA ALA A 113 -1.79 -8.40 24.35
C ALA A 113 -1.83 -7.67 22.99
N ASP A 114 -0.75 -6.98 22.63
CA ASP A 114 -0.65 -6.30 21.33
C ASP A 114 -0.64 -7.31 20.18
N LEU A 115 0.07 -8.43 20.34
CA LEU A 115 0.09 -9.53 19.38
C LEU A 115 -1.30 -10.14 19.20
N GLU A 116 -2.03 -10.38 20.30
CA GLU A 116 -3.40 -10.90 20.24
C GLU A 116 -4.33 -9.93 19.52
N GLN A 117 -4.22 -8.63 19.83
CA GLN A 117 -5.03 -7.58 19.21
C GLN A 117 -4.80 -7.46 17.69
N ASN A 118 -3.56 -7.65 17.23
CA ASN A 118 -3.18 -7.44 15.82
C ASN A 118 -3.16 -8.73 14.96
N ARG A 119 -3.37 -9.91 15.57
CA ARG A 119 -3.44 -11.18 14.85
C ARG A 119 -4.47 -11.18 13.71
N PRO A 120 -5.71 -10.66 13.85
CA PRO A 120 -6.67 -10.65 12.76
C PRO A 120 -6.19 -9.90 11.51
N GLN A 121 -5.47 -8.79 11.69
CA GLN A 121 -4.89 -8.01 10.60
C GLN A 121 -3.76 -8.79 9.92
N ALA A 122 -2.91 -9.47 10.69
CA ALA A 122 -1.86 -10.32 10.14
C ALA A 122 -2.45 -11.48 9.30
N VAL A 123 -3.51 -12.11 9.79
CA VAL A 123 -4.26 -13.13 9.04
C VAL A 123 -4.83 -12.56 7.74
N ALA A 124 -5.49 -11.40 7.80
CA ALA A 124 -6.06 -10.75 6.63
C ALA A 124 -4.98 -10.39 5.58
N SER A 125 -3.80 -9.95 6.03
CA SER A 125 -2.70 -9.52 5.16
C SER A 125 -2.16 -10.64 4.25
N VAL A 126 -2.26 -11.90 4.67
CA VAL A 126 -1.81 -13.06 3.88
C VAL A 126 -2.95 -13.76 3.12
N GLY A 127 -4.17 -13.23 3.19
CA GLY A 127 -5.33 -13.77 2.47
C GLY A 127 -6.26 -14.66 3.30
N GLY A 128 -6.21 -14.59 4.63
CA GLY A 128 -7.17 -15.22 5.54
C GLY A 128 -6.65 -16.47 6.27
N ASP A 129 -7.51 -17.01 7.15
CA ASP A 129 -7.14 -18.05 8.12
C ASP A 129 -6.48 -19.27 7.48
N GLN A 130 -7.06 -19.78 6.39
CA GLN A 130 -6.55 -21.00 5.74
C GLN A 130 -5.10 -20.86 5.26
N ILE A 131 -4.74 -19.69 4.71
CA ILE A 131 -3.39 -19.42 4.21
C ILE A 131 -2.45 -19.17 5.40
N PHE A 132 -2.92 -18.42 6.39
CA PHE A 132 -2.16 -18.11 7.60
C PHE A 132 -1.80 -19.38 8.40
N GLU A 133 -2.79 -20.25 8.66
CA GLU A 133 -2.61 -21.50 9.41
C GLU A 133 -1.71 -22.53 8.68
N ALA A 134 -1.56 -22.41 7.36
CA ALA A 134 -0.67 -23.27 6.58
C ALA A 134 0.83 -22.95 6.79
N PHE A 135 1.16 -21.79 7.38
CA PHE A 135 2.53 -21.46 7.75
C PHE A 135 2.97 -22.17 9.04
N PRO A 136 4.27 -22.43 9.22
CA PRO A 136 4.82 -22.82 10.53
C PRO A 136 4.46 -21.80 11.61
N VAL A 137 4.18 -22.26 12.83
CA VAL A 137 3.79 -21.39 13.97
C VAL A 137 4.80 -20.26 14.20
N THR A 138 6.09 -20.55 14.08
CA THR A 138 7.15 -19.53 14.23
C THR A 138 7.04 -18.41 13.19
N TYR A 139 6.59 -18.71 11.97
CA TYR A 139 6.38 -17.71 10.94
C TYR A 139 5.03 -17.00 11.10
N GLN A 140 4.01 -17.67 11.61
CA GLN A 140 2.77 -17.02 12.03
C GLN A 140 3.03 -15.96 13.10
N ASP A 141 3.83 -16.30 14.12
CA ASP A 141 4.21 -15.37 15.20
C ASP A 141 5.00 -14.17 14.64
N GLU A 142 5.92 -14.42 13.70
CA GLU A 142 6.66 -13.36 13.00
C GLU A 142 5.73 -12.42 12.20
N LEU A 143 4.77 -12.97 11.44
CA LEU A 143 3.79 -12.16 10.71
C LEU A 143 2.95 -11.28 11.65
N VAL A 144 2.48 -11.85 12.76
CA VAL A 144 1.72 -11.11 13.79
C VAL A 144 2.58 -10.02 14.41
N ARG A 145 3.84 -10.34 14.72
CA ARG A 145 4.77 -9.39 15.31
C ARG A 145 5.08 -8.23 14.38
N ARG A 146 5.36 -8.48 13.10
CA ARG A 146 5.56 -7.46 12.07
C ARG A 146 4.34 -6.56 11.90
N GLN A 147 3.14 -7.14 11.83
CA GLN A 147 1.90 -6.38 11.79
C GLN A 147 1.73 -5.49 13.04
N THR A 148 2.08 -6.02 14.20
CA THR A 148 1.99 -5.30 15.48
C THR A 148 2.96 -4.13 15.56
N LEU A 149 4.22 -4.33 15.16
CA LEU A 149 5.24 -3.28 15.10
C LEU A 149 4.80 -2.13 14.20
N ALA A 150 4.35 -2.45 12.97
CA ALA A 150 3.86 -1.44 12.04
C ALA A 150 2.66 -0.67 12.61
N ALA A 151 1.67 -1.38 13.17
CA ALA A 151 0.48 -0.75 13.75
C ALA A 151 0.80 0.14 14.95
N GLN A 152 1.69 -0.30 15.86
CA GLN A 152 2.08 0.48 17.03
C GLN A 152 2.83 1.75 16.64
N ILE A 153 3.81 1.66 15.72
CA ILE A 153 4.53 2.85 15.27
C ILE A 153 3.59 3.78 14.50
N GLN A 154 2.75 3.25 13.60
CA GLN A 154 1.77 4.07 12.88
C GLN A 154 0.83 4.81 13.83
N GLU A 155 0.30 4.15 14.87
CA GLU A 155 -0.54 4.81 15.88
C GLU A 155 0.20 5.94 16.62
N LEU A 156 1.50 5.78 16.86
CA LEU A 156 2.30 6.78 17.58
C LEU A 156 2.71 7.98 16.71
N VAL A 157 2.95 7.77 15.42
CA VAL A 157 3.49 8.81 14.52
C VAL A 157 2.43 9.42 13.61
N ALA A 158 1.45 8.61 13.19
CA ALA A 158 0.41 8.98 12.23
C ALA A 158 -0.93 8.28 12.59
N PRO A 159 -1.52 8.60 13.76
CA PRO A 159 -2.75 7.96 14.23
C PRO A 159 -3.90 8.19 13.23
N PRO A 160 -4.84 7.22 13.12
CA PRO A 160 -6.04 7.37 12.30
C PRO A 160 -6.80 8.66 12.67
N PRO A 161 -7.39 9.37 11.69
CA PRO A 161 -8.10 10.61 11.95
C PRO A 161 -9.31 10.38 12.86
N SER A 162 -9.41 11.17 13.92
CA SER A 162 -10.54 11.15 14.84
C SER A 162 -11.79 11.81 14.22
N PRO A 163 -13.01 11.45 14.68
CA PRO A 163 -14.23 12.12 14.23
C PRO A 163 -14.23 13.64 14.44
N GLU A 164 -13.54 14.12 15.47
CA GLU A 164 -13.37 15.55 15.74
C GLU A 164 -12.48 16.22 14.69
N GLU A 165 -11.36 15.60 14.30
CA GLU A 165 -10.49 16.09 13.24
C GLU A 165 -11.21 16.12 11.89
N LEU A 166 -11.94 15.05 11.54
CA LEU A 166 -12.74 15.01 10.31
C LEU A 166 -13.71 16.19 10.25
N ARG A 167 -14.40 16.45 11.37
CA ARG A 167 -15.35 17.56 11.45
C ARG A 167 -14.64 18.91 11.36
N ALA A 168 -13.51 19.08 12.04
CA ALA A 168 -12.74 20.31 12.00
C ALA A 168 -12.23 20.65 10.59
N VAL A 169 -11.80 19.65 9.82
CA VAL A 169 -11.35 19.82 8.43
C VAL A 169 -12.50 20.27 7.52
N TYR A 170 -13.67 19.64 7.65
CA TYR A 170 -14.88 20.06 6.94
C TYR A 170 -15.28 21.50 7.31
N GLU A 171 -15.30 21.83 8.61
CA GLU A 171 -15.68 23.17 9.08
C GLU A 171 -14.67 24.25 8.70
N ALA A 172 -13.39 23.89 8.53
CA ALA A 172 -12.35 24.80 8.08
C ALA A 172 -12.42 25.09 6.57
N ASN A 173 -12.88 24.12 5.77
CA ASN A 173 -12.89 24.22 4.30
C ASN A 173 -14.25 23.80 3.70
N PRO A 174 -15.38 24.40 4.11
CA PRO A 174 -16.71 23.96 3.68
C PRO A 174 -16.91 24.11 2.17
N ASP A 175 -16.21 25.06 1.54
CA ASP A 175 -16.31 25.32 0.11
C ASP A 175 -15.74 24.18 -0.75
N ASP A 176 -14.76 23.43 -0.23
CA ASP A 176 -14.19 22.24 -0.90
C ASP A 176 -15.23 21.11 -1.06
N PHE A 177 -16.28 21.16 -0.25
CA PHE A 177 -17.38 20.20 -0.21
C PHE A 177 -18.68 20.76 -0.81
N THR A 178 -18.57 21.82 -1.61
CA THR A 178 -19.74 22.44 -2.27
C THR A 178 -20.39 21.47 -3.25
N GLY A 179 -21.63 21.11 -2.96
CA GLY A 179 -22.51 20.41 -3.87
C GLY A 179 -23.42 21.36 -4.64
N VAL A 180 -24.10 20.80 -5.64
CA VAL A 180 -25.14 21.49 -6.41
C VAL A 180 -26.46 20.75 -6.27
N CYS A 181 -27.52 21.49 -5.91
CA CYS A 181 -28.87 20.96 -5.84
C CYS A 181 -29.60 21.32 -7.13
N VAL A 182 -30.14 20.32 -7.81
CA VAL A 182 -30.74 20.50 -9.14
C VAL A 182 -32.12 19.87 -9.22
N SER A 183 -32.95 20.48 -10.04
CA SER A 183 -34.22 19.94 -10.49
C SER A 183 -34.23 19.85 -12.01
N HIS A 184 -34.95 18.90 -12.59
CA HIS A 184 -35.04 18.76 -14.04
C HIS A 184 -36.43 18.35 -14.53
N ILE A 185 -36.68 18.64 -15.81
CA ILE A 185 -37.76 18.08 -16.62
C ILE A 185 -37.11 17.27 -17.72
N PHE A 186 -37.48 16.00 -17.85
CA PHE A 186 -36.86 15.06 -18.79
C PHE A 186 -37.85 14.63 -19.87
N ALA A 187 -37.37 14.58 -21.11
CA ALA A 187 -38.06 13.97 -22.24
C ALA A 187 -37.25 12.77 -22.75
N ASN A 188 -37.80 11.57 -22.61
CA ASN A 188 -37.11 10.31 -22.91
C ASN A 188 -37.04 10.04 -24.42
N ALA A 189 -35.83 10.10 -25.01
CA ALA A 189 -35.65 9.86 -26.44
C ALA A 189 -35.84 8.40 -26.86
N PRO A 190 -35.35 7.38 -26.12
CA PRO A 190 -35.63 5.98 -26.44
C PRO A 190 -37.12 5.63 -26.59
N GLU A 191 -38.00 6.22 -25.78
CA GLU A 191 -39.44 5.97 -25.83
C GLU A 191 -40.18 6.84 -26.86
N ARG A 192 -39.79 8.10 -27.00
CA ARG A 192 -40.50 9.08 -27.87
C ARG A 192 -39.92 9.21 -29.27
N GLY A 193 -38.73 8.68 -29.50
CA GLY A 193 -37.86 9.07 -30.62
C GLY A 193 -37.21 10.43 -30.38
N GLU A 194 -36.06 10.67 -31.00
CA GLU A 194 -35.26 11.89 -30.78
C GLU A 194 -36.05 13.17 -31.13
N GLU A 195 -36.68 13.21 -32.30
CA GLU A 195 -37.48 14.37 -32.74
C GLU A 195 -38.70 14.60 -31.82
N GLY A 196 -39.32 13.52 -31.34
CA GLY A 196 -40.46 13.58 -30.41
C GLY A 196 -40.06 14.10 -29.03
N ALA A 197 -38.94 13.63 -28.48
CA ALA A 197 -38.40 14.12 -27.21
C ALA A 197 -37.94 15.58 -27.30
N ARG A 198 -37.30 15.94 -28.43
CA ARG A 198 -36.88 17.32 -28.69
C ARG A 198 -38.08 18.28 -28.77
N ALA A 199 -39.08 17.96 -29.61
CA ALA A 199 -40.27 18.79 -29.74
C ALA A 199 -41.02 18.94 -28.41
N ARG A 200 -41.01 17.87 -27.59
CA ARG A 200 -41.61 17.89 -26.27
C ARG A 200 -40.91 18.84 -25.31
N ILE A 201 -39.58 18.78 -25.23
CA ILE A 201 -38.84 19.63 -24.31
C ILE A 201 -38.89 21.10 -24.75
N GLU A 202 -38.87 21.38 -26.06
CA GLU A 202 -38.99 22.73 -26.62
C GLU A 202 -40.37 23.35 -26.33
N ASP A 203 -41.43 22.54 -26.35
CA ASP A 203 -42.77 22.96 -25.94
C ASP A 203 -42.84 23.33 -24.45
N LEU A 204 -42.21 22.52 -23.58
CA LEU A 204 -42.16 22.78 -22.15
C LEU A 204 -41.32 24.03 -21.81
N ALA A 205 -40.22 24.26 -22.55
CA ALA A 205 -39.42 25.48 -22.43
C ALA A 205 -40.26 26.73 -22.75
N ARG A 206 -41.02 26.71 -23.84
CA ARG A 206 -41.93 27.80 -24.20
C ARG A 206 -42.98 28.07 -23.10
N GLN A 207 -43.56 27.03 -22.51
CA GLN A 207 -44.52 27.20 -21.42
C GLN A 207 -43.89 27.87 -20.19
N LEU A 208 -42.63 27.57 -19.88
CA LEU A 208 -41.87 28.25 -18.82
C LEU A 208 -41.64 29.73 -19.14
N ASP A 209 -41.28 30.06 -20.38
CA ASP A 209 -41.13 31.45 -20.84
C ASP A 209 -42.45 32.25 -20.75
N GLU A 210 -43.58 31.57 -20.92
CA GLU A 210 -44.93 32.13 -20.77
C GLU A 210 -45.38 32.26 -19.29
N GLY A 211 -44.55 31.82 -18.34
CA GLY A 211 -44.76 31.97 -16.90
C GLY A 211 -45.37 30.74 -16.21
N ALA A 212 -45.32 29.56 -16.84
CA ALA A 212 -45.68 28.31 -16.15
C ALA A 212 -44.71 28.01 -14.99
N ASP A 213 -45.20 27.29 -13.97
CA ASP A 213 -44.39 26.88 -12.83
C ASP A 213 -43.57 25.62 -13.17
N PHE A 214 -42.25 25.69 -12.97
CA PHE A 214 -41.33 24.59 -13.26
C PHE A 214 -41.67 23.32 -12.47
N ARG A 215 -42.02 23.44 -11.19
CA ARG A 215 -42.29 22.28 -10.33
C ARG A 215 -43.60 21.59 -10.73
N VAL A 216 -44.59 22.37 -11.16
CA VAL A 216 -45.84 21.83 -11.73
C VAL A 216 -45.56 21.08 -13.03
N LEU A 217 -44.85 21.70 -13.98
CA LEU A 217 -44.50 21.03 -15.24
C LEU A 217 -43.65 19.79 -15.02
N ALA A 218 -42.65 19.85 -14.14
CA ALA A 218 -41.82 18.69 -13.80
C ALA A 218 -42.64 17.54 -13.22
N ARG A 219 -43.62 17.83 -12.36
CA ARG A 219 -44.46 16.79 -11.77
C ARG A 219 -45.43 16.15 -12.75
N GLU A 220 -46.02 16.97 -13.63
CA GLU A 220 -47.10 16.51 -14.50
C GLU A 220 -46.61 16.01 -15.86
N GLN A 221 -45.45 16.47 -16.31
CA GLN A 221 -45.04 16.37 -17.71
C GLN A 221 -43.65 15.77 -17.94
N SER A 222 -42.85 15.57 -16.89
CA SER A 222 -41.53 14.93 -16.98
C SER A 222 -41.66 13.41 -17.14
N ASP A 223 -40.81 12.84 -17.99
CA ASP A 223 -40.71 11.39 -18.22
C ASP A 223 -39.78 10.70 -17.20
N ASP A 224 -39.17 11.43 -16.26
CA ASP A 224 -38.36 10.83 -15.21
C ASP A 224 -39.27 10.24 -14.10
N PRO A 225 -39.35 8.90 -13.96
CA PRO A 225 -40.25 8.27 -13.00
C PRO A 225 -39.85 8.49 -11.54
N VAL A 226 -38.60 8.87 -11.26
CA VAL A 226 -38.06 9.10 -9.92
C VAL A 226 -38.17 10.58 -9.54
N ALA A 227 -37.81 11.48 -10.45
CA ALA A 227 -37.79 12.92 -10.19
C ALA A 227 -39.18 13.57 -10.33
N ALA A 228 -40.03 13.12 -11.26
CA ALA A 228 -41.34 13.73 -11.50
C ALA A 228 -42.22 13.77 -10.23
N PRO A 229 -42.37 12.68 -9.44
CA PRO A 229 -43.13 12.73 -8.19
C PRO A 229 -42.59 13.78 -7.19
N GLN A 230 -41.29 14.05 -7.24
CA GLN A 230 -40.57 15.03 -6.43
C GLN A 230 -40.54 16.44 -7.06
N ALA A 231 -41.41 16.67 -8.06
CA ALA A 231 -41.48 17.90 -8.84
C ALA A 231 -40.15 18.28 -9.50
N GLY A 232 -39.47 17.27 -10.04
CA GLY A 232 -38.23 17.40 -10.80
C GLY A 232 -36.95 17.32 -9.97
N SER A 233 -37.02 17.31 -8.63
CA SER A 233 -35.81 17.36 -7.80
C SER A 233 -34.95 16.09 -7.93
N LEU A 234 -33.65 16.30 -8.12
CA LEU A 234 -32.61 15.26 -8.08
C LEU A 234 -31.80 15.33 -6.77
N GLY A 235 -32.13 16.25 -5.87
CA GLY A 235 -31.40 16.53 -4.64
C GLY A 235 -30.07 17.25 -4.88
N CYS A 236 -29.28 17.35 -3.82
CA CYS A 236 -27.93 17.89 -3.84
C CYS A 236 -26.91 16.79 -4.13
N GLY A 237 -25.84 17.11 -4.84
CA GLY A 237 -24.77 16.15 -5.12
C GLY A 237 -23.43 16.81 -5.34
N ALA A 238 -22.38 16.05 -5.10
CA ALA A 238 -21.02 16.43 -5.44
C ALA A 238 -20.83 16.45 -6.98
N PRO A 239 -19.82 17.20 -7.48
CA PRO A 239 -19.46 17.18 -8.90
C PRO A 239 -19.24 15.75 -9.42
N GLY A 240 -19.61 15.50 -10.68
CA GLY A 240 -19.43 14.21 -11.33
C GLY A 240 -20.54 13.18 -11.03
N ARG A 241 -21.58 13.57 -10.30
CA ARG A 241 -22.78 12.74 -10.08
C ARG A 241 -23.65 12.63 -11.33
N PHE A 242 -23.64 13.60 -12.23
CA PHE A 242 -24.51 13.62 -13.42
C PHE A 242 -23.77 13.16 -14.68
N ILE A 243 -24.55 12.79 -15.72
CA ILE A 243 -24.00 12.46 -17.03
C ILE A 243 -23.31 13.69 -17.66
N PRO A 244 -22.25 13.53 -18.47
CA PRO A 244 -21.38 14.64 -18.86
C PRO A 244 -22.07 15.84 -19.51
N ASP A 245 -23.09 15.62 -20.35
CA ASP A 245 -23.82 16.72 -21.00
C ASP A 245 -24.69 17.51 -20.01
N PHE A 246 -25.29 16.81 -19.05
CA PHE A 246 -26.08 17.40 -17.98
C PHE A 246 -25.18 18.18 -17.01
N GLU A 247 -24.06 17.57 -16.59
CA GLU A 247 -23.09 18.19 -15.69
C GLU A 247 -22.55 19.50 -16.28
N ARG A 248 -22.11 19.50 -17.55
CA ARG A 248 -21.65 20.74 -18.23
C ARG A 248 -22.70 21.84 -18.25
N ALA A 249 -23.97 21.48 -18.44
CA ALA A 249 -25.06 22.44 -18.41
C ALA A 249 -25.30 22.98 -16.99
N VAL A 250 -25.28 22.10 -15.98
CA VAL A 250 -25.36 22.49 -14.56
C VAL A 250 -24.24 23.45 -14.18
N GLU A 251 -22.99 23.16 -14.57
CA GLU A 251 -21.82 24.00 -14.28
C GLU A 251 -21.96 25.42 -14.87
N ALA A 252 -22.46 25.53 -16.11
CA ALA A 252 -22.63 26.80 -16.80
C ALA A 252 -23.85 27.61 -16.31
N LEU A 253 -24.82 26.97 -15.66
CA LEU A 253 -26.09 27.58 -15.30
C LEU A 253 -26.02 28.35 -13.97
N PRO A 254 -26.46 29.62 -13.93
CA PRO A 254 -26.62 30.37 -12.69
C PRO A 254 -27.71 29.77 -11.80
N VAL A 255 -27.55 29.90 -10.49
CA VAL A 255 -28.57 29.50 -9.50
C VAL A 255 -29.89 30.23 -9.78
N GLY A 256 -30.99 29.48 -9.80
CA GLY A 256 -32.35 29.97 -10.01
C GLY A 256 -32.76 30.14 -11.48
N GLN A 257 -31.87 29.87 -12.44
CA GLN A 257 -32.20 29.92 -13.87
C GLN A 257 -32.54 28.52 -14.41
N VAL A 258 -33.46 28.47 -15.37
CA VAL A 258 -33.74 27.26 -16.14
C VAL A 258 -32.86 27.28 -17.40
N SER A 259 -32.28 26.14 -17.75
CA SER A 259 -31.47 25.97 -18.95
C SER A 259 -32.32 26.04 -20.22
N GLU A 260 -31.67 26.32 -21.34
CA GLU A 260 -32.17 25.89 -22.65
C GLU A 260 -32.29 24.36 -22.71
N PRO A 261 -33.05 23.78 -23.66
CA PRO A 261 -33.06 22.33 -23.90
C PRO A 261 -31.66 21.73 -24.04
N VAL A 262 -31.28 20.86 -23.11
CA VAL A 262 -29.99 20.16 -23.10
C VAL A 262 -30.17 18.77 -23.66
N GLN A 263 -29.46 18.43 -24.73
CA GLN A 263 -29.42 17.06 -25.27
C GLN A 263 -28.40 16.23 -24.50
N SER A 264 -28.77 15.00 -24.15
CA SER A 264 -27.86 13.98 -23.61
C SER A 264 -28.05 12.63 -24.31
N SER A 265 -27.27 11.63 -23.90
CA SER A 265 -27.36 10.26 -24.42
C SER A 265 -28.71 9.57 -24.21
N ILE A 266 -29.53 10.03 -23.26
CA ILE A 266 -30.82 9.42 -22.91
C ILE A 266 -32.04 10.24 -23.32
N GLY A 267 -31.85 11.47 -23.81
CA GLY A 267 -32.94 12.34 -24.21
C GLY A 267 -32.64 13.81 -24.01
N PHE A 268 -33.66 14.59 -23.70
CA PHE A 268 -33.53 16.04 -23.55
C PHE A 268 -33.99 16.50 -22.16
N HIS A 269 -33.35 17.55 -21.65
CA HIS A 269 -33.52 18.05 -20.29
C HIS A 269 -33.75 19.55 -20.27
N LEU A 270 -34.62 20.02 -19.38
CA LEU A 270 -34.60 21.39 -18.86
C LEU A 270 -34.13 21.31 -17.43
N ILE A 271 -33.06 22.04 -17.11
CA ILE A 271 -32.35 21.93 -15.86
C ILE A 271 -32.53 23.22 -15.08
N LEU A 272 -32.77 23.11 -13.78
CA LEU A 272 -32.81 24.23 -12.84
C LEU A 272 -31.77 23.98 -11.75
N VAL A 273 -30.81 24.88 -11.59
CA VAL A 273 -29.91 24.86 -10.43
C VAL A 273 -30.61 25.56 -9.27
N GLU A 274 -31.00 24.80 -8.24
CA GLU A 274 -31.72 25.34 -7.09
C GLU A 274 -30.80 26.05 -6.11
N SER A 275 -29.62 25.48 -5.83
CA SER A 275 -28.60 26.09 -4.97
C SER A 275 -27.23 25.46 -5.17
N ARG A 276 -26.20 26.16 -4.69
CA ARG A 276 -24.84 25.67 -4.50
C ARG A 276 -24.45 25.95 -3.07
N ALA A 277 -24.14 24.90 -2.31
CA ALA A 277 -23.82 25.00 -0.90
C ALA A 277 -22.98 23.79 -0.47
N PRO A 278 -22.19 23.91 0.61
CA PRO A 278 -21.54 22.77 1.24
C PRO A 278 -22.55 21.65 1.52
N LEU A 279 -22.21 20.43 1.10
CA LEU A 279 -22.99 19.24 1.43
C LEU A 279 -22.90 18.96 2.93
N PRO A 280 -23.93 18.35 3.55
CA PRO A 280 -23.86 17.95 4.94
C PRO A 280 -22.61 17.10 5.22
N PHE A 281 -21.98 17.31 6.38
CA PHE A 281 -20.77 16.58 6.77
C PHE A 281 -20.95 15.07 6.65
N GLU A 282 -22.12 14.55 7.01
CA GLU A 282 -22.44 13.12 6.96
C GLU A 282 -22.39 12.55 5.53
N GLU A 283 -22.61 13.37 4.50
CA GLU A 283 -22.52 12.96 3.09
C GLU A 283 -21.07 12.97 2.58
N VAL A 284 -20.20 13.81 3.16
CA VAL A 284 -18.81 14.00 2.72
C VAL A 284 -17.78 13.44 3.70
N GLN A 285 -18.21 12.87 4.82
CA GLN A 285 -17.33 12.36 5.88
C GLN A 285 -16.29 11.38 5.34
N SER A 286 -16.69 10.46 4.45
CA SER A 286 -15.79 9.48 3.84
C SER A 286 -14.72 10.13 2.97
N GLN A 287 -15.07 11.19 2.24
CA GLN A 287 -14.13 11.95 1.41
C GLN A 287 -13.10 12.69 2.27
N VAL A 288 -13.56 13.27 3.38
CA VAL A 288 -12.68 13.91 4.36
C VAL A 288 -11.75 12.88 4.99
N ALA A 289 -12.29 11.71 5.37
CA ALA A 289 -11.52 10.62 5.95
C ALA A 289 -10.44 10.11 5.00
N GLU A 290 -10.78 9.84 3.74
CA GLU A 290 -9.81 9.40 2.72
C GLU A 290 -8.67 10.41 2.55
N THR A 291 -8.98 11.71 2.55
CA THR A 291 -7.97 12.77 2.45
C THR A 291 -7.01 12.75 3.64
N LEU A 292 -7.54 12.65 4.86
CA LEU A 292 -6.72 12.60 6.07
C LEU A 292 -5.97 11.28 6.21
N GLU A 293 -6.57 10.16 5.84
CA GLU A 293 -5.92 8.85 5.83
C GLU A 293 -4.75 8.82 4.85
N GLN A 294 -4.89 9.43 3.66
CA GLN A 294 -3.77 9.60 2.73
C GLN A 294 -2.67 10.46 3.35
N GLN A 295 -3.03 11.57 4.01
CA GLN A 295 -2.05 12.39 4.72
C GLN A 295 -1.34 11.60 5.83
N ARG A 296 -2.05 10.76 6.60
CA ARG A 296 -1.44 9.88 7.61
C ARG A 296 -0.48 8.87 6.99
N ALA A 297 -0.84 8.30 5.84
CA ALA A 297 0.04 7.39 5.11
C ALA A 297 1.31 8.11 4.63
N ASP A 298 1.19 9.35 4.16
CA ASP A 298 2.32 10.18 3.74
C ASP A 298 3.22 10.56 4.94
N ASP A 299 2.61 10.96 6.07
CA ASP A 299 3.33 11.26 7.32
C ASP A 299 4.09 10.03 7.84
N PHE A 300 3.47 8.85 7.80
CA PHE A 300 4.11 7.58 8.17
C PHE A 300 5.25 7.22 7.21
N GLY A 301 5.06 7.40 5.90
CA GLY A 301 6.11 7.19 4.90
C GLY A 301 7.33 8.09 5.15
N ALA A 302 7.10 9.38 5.39
CA ALA A 302 8.17 10.33 5.71
C ALA A 302 8.92 9.96 6.99
N PHE A 303 8.21 9.47 8.01
CA PHE A 303 8.83 8.95 9.22
C PHE A 303 9.74 7.73 8.93
N VAL A 304 9.29 6.81 8.09
CA VAL A 304 10.09 5.63 7.69
C VAL A 304 11.32 6.04 6.88
N ASP A 305 11.20 7.04 6.00
CA ASP A 305 12.32 7.57 5.23
C ASP A 305 13.39 8.19 6.15
N GLU A 306 12.97 8.93 7.18
CA GLU A 306 13.88 9.46 8.20
C GLU A 306 14.57 8.33 8.97
N LEU A 307 13.78 7.35 9.45
CA LEU A 307 14.29 6.21 10.21
C LEU A 307 15.33 5.39 9.42
N THR A 308 15.09 5.17 8.12
CA THR A 308 16.01 4.44 7.24
C THR A 308 17.24 5.27 6.84
N CYS A 309 17.13 6.60 6.81
CA CYS A 309 18.27 7.49 6.55
C CYS A 309 19.25 7.53 7.73
N GLU A 310 18.73 7.49 8.97
CA GLU A 310 19.57 7.54 10.17
C GLU A 310 20.21 6.19 10.54
N ALA A 311 19.71 5.10 9.97
CA ALA A 311 20.15 3.74 10.28
C ALA A 311 21.55 3.40 9.74
N ASP A 312 22.37 2.74 10.56
CA ASP A 312 23.60 2.08 10.13
C ASP A 312 23.28 0.67 9.62
N VAL A 313 23.19 0.51 8.30
CA VAL A 313 22.85 -0.76 7.64
C VAL A 313 24.04 -1.28 6.83
N ASP A 314 24.53 -2.46 7.21
CA ASP A 314 25.56 -3.20 6.47
C ASP A 314 24.96 -4.48 5.90
N VAL A 315 25.00 -4.63 4.58
CA VAL A 315 24.42 -5.78 3.88
C VAL A 315 25.54 -6.67 3.37
N ASN A 316 25.43 -7.97 3.60
CA ASN A 316 26.36 -8.92 3.02
C ASN A 316 26.27 -8.83 1.48
N PRO A 317 27.38 -8.56 0.76
CA PRO A 317 27.37 -8.31 -0.68
C PRO A 317 26.75 -9.42 -1.54
N ARG A 318 26.61 -10.62 -0.98
CA ARG A 318 25.87 -11.72 -1.59
C ARG A 318 24.40 -11.38 -1.86
N TYR A 319 23.79 -10.51 -1.06
CA TYR A 319 22.38 -10.14 -1.13
C TYR A 319 22.14 -8.79 -1.77
N GLY A 320 23.20 -7.98 -1.93
CA GLY A 320 23.11 -6.67 -2.56
C GLY A 320 23.82 -5.59 -1.76
N SER A 321 23.39 -4.36 -2.00
CA SER A 321 23.84 -3.16 -1.29
C SER A 321 22.65 -2.36 -0.78
N TRP A 322 22.75 -1.82 0.43
CA TRP A 322 21.76 -0.90 0.98
C TRP A 322 21.83 0.46 0.27
N THR A 323 20.66 1.00 -0.07
CA THR A 323 20.46 2.39 -0.48
C THR A 323 19.50 3.01 0.53
N ALA A 324 19.98 3.99 1.30
CA ALA A 324 19.14 4.70 2.26
C ALA A 324 18.19 5.67 1.55
N ALA A 325 17.06 6.03 2.17
CA ALA A 325 16.08 6.93 1.57
C ALA A 325 16.65 8.33 1.25
N CYS A 326 17.64 8.80 2.01
CA CYS A 326 18.31 10.07 1.74
C CYS A 326 19.33 10.04 0.60
N ASP A 327 19.76 8.85 0.17
CA ASP A 327 20.62 8.69 -1.01
C ASP A 327 19.81 8.63 -2.31
N ASP A 328 18.59 8.08 -2.25
CA ASP A 328 17.64 8.05 -3.37
C ASP A 328 16.18 8.18 -2.85
N PRO A 329 15.56 9.37 -3.02
CA PRO A 329 14.19 9.63 -2.57
C PRO A 329 13.11 8.79 -3.29
N GLN A 330 13.48 8.02 -4.31
CA GLN A 330 12.55 7.10 -4.99
C GLN A 330 12.47 5.73 -4.31
N VAL A 331 13.31 5.46 -3.30
CA VAL A 331 13.33 4.21 -2.54
C VAL A 331 13.30 4.49 -1.03
N ALA A 332 12.34 3.91 -0.31
CA ALA A 332 12.19 4.06 1.15
C ALA A 332 13.16 3.16 1.93
N GLY A 333 14.47 3.29 1.66
CA GLY A 333 15.50 2.40 2.22
C GLY A 333 15.37 0.96 1.69
N ALA A 334 16.19 0.60 0.70
CA ALA A 334 16.06 -0.71 0.05
C ALA A 334 17.42 -1.33 -0.27
N ILE A 335 17.45 -2.66 -0.31
CA ILE A 335 18.59 -3.43 -0.80
C ILE A 335 18.45 -3.59 -2.31
N VAL A 336 19.42 -3.04 -3.04
CA VAL A 336 19.58 -3.25 -4.47
C VAL A 336 20.24 -4.62 -4.68
N PRO A 337 19.61 -5.58 -5.39
CA PRO A 337 20.18 -6.90 -5.59
C PRO A 337 21.48 -6.85 -6.42
N PRO A 338 22.39 -7.83 -6.25
CA PRO A 338 23.61 -7.90 -7.04
C PRO A 338 23.33 -8.33 -8.48
N ASP A 339 24.18 -7.89 -9.41
CA ASP A 339 24.09 -8.29 -10.82
C ASP A 339 24.35 -9.81 -11.00
N GLY A 340 23.39 -10.55 -11.58
CA GLY A 340 23.54 -11.95 -12.02
C GLY A 340 22.90 -13.01 -11.11
N PRO A 341 22.97 -14.31 -11.49
CA PRO A 341 22.27 -15.37 -10.76
C PRO A 341 22.94 -15.66 -9.41
N VAL A 342 22.23 -15.39 -8.31
CA VAL A 342 22.68 -15.76 -6.96
C VAL A 342 22.69 -17.28 -6.82
N THR A 343 23.85 -17.81 -6.44
CA THR A 343 24.02 -19.23 -6.09
C THR A 343 23.19 -19.55 -4.84
N PRO A 344 22.50 -20.70 -4.74
CA PRO A 344 21.72 -21.06 -3.55
C PRO A 344 22.55 -20.88 -2.27
N LEU A 345 21.96 -20.27 -1.25
CA LEU A 345 22.51 -20.30 0.09
C LEU A 345 22.56 -21.78 0.53
N PRO A 346 23.75 -22.35 0.81
CA PRO A 346 23.79 -23.64 1.48
C PRO A 346 23.23 -23.48 2.90
N PRO A 347 22.62 -24.53 3.47
CA PRO A 347 22.19 -24.50 4.87
C PRO A 347 23.38 -24.17 5.76
N THR A 348 23.18 -23.28 6.72
CA THR A 348 24.12 -23.06 7.81
C THR A 348 24.14 -24.31 8.68
N GLY A 349 25.25 -25.05 8.65
CA GLY A 349 25.50 -26.16 9.57
C GLY A 349 25.15 -27.55 9.06
N ASP A 350 25.64 -28.53 9.82
CA ASP A 350 25.50 -29.98 9.59
C ASP A 350 24.03 -30.37 9.40
N PRO A 351 23.65 -31.01 8.27
CA PRO A 351 22.26 -31.40 7.99
C PRO A 351 21.64 -32.34 9.03
N ASP A 352 22.45 -32.95 9.91
CA ASP A 352 22.00 -33.82 11.00
C ASP A 352 21.90 -33.12 12.37
N ARG A 353 22.23 -31.83 12.47
CA ARG A 353 22.14 -31.07 13.73
C ARG A 353 20.73 -30.47 13.89
N PRO A 354 19.98 -30.82 14.96
CA PRO A 354 18.71 -30.17 15.23
C PRO A 354 18.91 -28.66 15.44
N ALA A 355 18.00 -27.86 14.88
CA ALA A 355 17.98 -26.41 15.03
C ALA A 355 18.05 -26.04 16.52
N ASP A 356 18.91 -25.07 16.85
CA ASP A 356 19.02 -24.55 18.20
C ASP A 356 17.90 -23.52 18.43
N PRO A 357 16.90 -23.82 19.28
CA PRO A 357 15.75 -22.93 19.49
C PRO A 357 16.11 -21.66 20.27
N SER A 358 17.38 -21.47 20.67
CA SER A 358 17.82 -20.32 21.46
C SER A 358 18.51 -19.21 20.67
N LEU A 359 18.69 -19.36 19.35
CA LEU A 359 19.43 -18.41 18.51
C LEU A 359 18.56 -17.40 17.74
N GLY A 360 17.25 -17.35 18.01
CA GLY A 360 16.39 -16.22 17.64
C GLY A 360 16.34 -15.23 18.79
N ARG A 361 17.25 -14.27 18.82
CA ARG A 361 17.16 -13.02 19.60
C ARG A 361 17.91 -11.90 18.89
#